data_AF-A0A536RVK4-F1
#
_entry.id   AF-A0A536RVK4-F1
#
_cell.length_a   1.000
_cell.length_b   1.000
_cell.length_c   1.000
_cell.angle_alpha   90.00
_cell.angle_beta   90.00
_cell.angle_gamma   90.00
#
_symmetry.space_group_name_H-M   'P 1'
#
loop_
_entity.id
_entity.type
_entity.pdbx_description
1 polymer ?
#
loop_
_entity_poly.entity_id
_entity_poly.type
_entity_poly.pdbx_seq_one_letter_code
_entity_poly.pdbx_strand_id
1 'polypeptide(L)'
;MADRWLTFDCFGTLIDWRHGIRTTGELLFPGHGDEFIAAYITAETEVESEAPFRRYRAVLTEATRRAANHMALDLKPDDATALVSTIPYWPPFADVGPALGELRREGWKLALLTNCDRDIIALTQRRLPASFDAVVTAEDVSAYKPNPGHFRLFQSTFGSSAGAWIHVAQSYFHDIRPTHELGITRIWVNRQGEKDDPSLADGVIDALAQLPEAVSRLSKVG
;
A
#
# COMPACT_ATOMS: atom_id res chain seq x y z
N MET A 1 28.15 -6.94 -8.31
CA MET A 1 26.87 -7.35 -8.95
C MET A 1 25.87 -6.24 -8.66
N ALA A 2 25.00 -5.90 -9.62
CA ALA A 2 23.94 -4.94 -9.39
C ALA A 2 23.00 -5.45 -8.29
N ASP A 3 22.49 -4.53 -7.47
CA ASP A 3 21.51 -4.85 -6.44
C ASP A 3 20.18 -5.22 -7.10
N ARG A 4 19.55 -6.30 -6.67
CA ARG A 4 18.21 -6.69 -7.14
C ARG A 4 17.16 -6.18 -6.17
N TRP A 5 16.24 -5.37 -6.68
CA TRP A 5 15.24 -4.68 -5.85
C TRP A 5 13.81 -5.16 -6.14
N LEU A 6 13.07 -5.34 -5.05
CA LEU A 6 11.61 -5.40 -5.06
C LEU A 6 11.08 -4.18 -4.32
N THR A 7 10.20 -3.43 -4.96
CA THR A 7 9.48 -2.32 -4.35
C THR A 7 8.04 -2.74 -4.11
N PHE A 8 7.46 -2.33 -2.98
CA PHE A 8 6.11 -2.72 -2.58
C PHE A 8 5.27 -1.50 -2.27
N ASP A 9 4.03 -1.50 -2.74
CA ASP A 9 2.98 -0.80 -2.01
C ASP A 9 2.76 -1.47 -0.62
N CYS A 10 2.21 -0.74 0.35
CA CYS A 10 2.07 -1.23 1.73
C CYS A 10 0.64 -1.68 2.08
N PHE A 11 -0.32 -0.77 2.05
CA PHE A 11 -1.69 -1.03 2.51
C PHE A 11 -2.52 -1.62 1.37
N GLY A 12 -2.96 -2.88 1.53
CA GLY A 12 -3.65 -3.66 0.49
C GLY A 12 -2.76 -4.72 -0.12
N THR A 13 -1.47 -4.41 -0.22
CA THR A 13 -0.45 -5.35 -0.71
C THR A 13 0.10 -6.22 0.43
N LEU A 14 0.62 -5.58 1.49
CA LEU A 14 1.25 -6.22 2.64
C LEU A 14 0.34 -6.21 3.88
N ILE A 15 -0.36 -5.10 4.14
CA ILE A 15 -1.22 -4.90 5.29
C ILE A 15 -2.69 -5.06 4.88
N ASP A 16 -3.46 -5.81 5.68
CA ASP A 16 -4.91 -5.93 5.52
C ASP A 16 -5.62 -4.68 6.07
N TRP A 17 -5.63 -3.62 5.25
CA TRP A 17 -6.28 -2.37 5.58
C TRP A 17 -7.80 -2.55 5.75
N ARG A 18 -8.43 -3.46 5.00
CA ARG A 18 -9.89 -3.68 5.11
C ARG A 18 -10.24 -4.20 6.50
N HIS A 19 -9.48 -5.17 7.00
CA HIS A 19 -9.61 -5.60 8.39
C HIS A 19 -9.36 -4.44 9.37
N GLY A 20 -8.32 -3.64 9.13
CA GLY A 20 -7.99 -2.47 9.95
C GLY A 20 -9.09 -1.41 10.05
N ILE A 21 -9.65 -0.98 8.92
CA ILE A 21 -10.76 -0.03 8.86
C ILE A 21 -11.99 -0.61 9.54
N ARG A 22 -12.39 -1.84 9.18
CA ARG A 22 -13.58 -2.49 9.74
C ARG A 22 -13.50 -2.63 11.27
N THR A 23 -12.36 -3.09 11.79
CA THR A 23 -12.18 -3.25 13.24
C THR A 23 -12.11 -1.92 13.97
N THR A 24 -11.56 -0.87 13.35
CA THR A 24 -11.63 0.48 13.93
C THR A 24 -13.06 1.01 13.92
N GLY A 25 -13.82 0.75 12.85
CA GLY A 25 -15.24 1.04 12.77
C GLY A 25 -16.03 0.36 13.88
N GLU A 26 -15.75 -0.91 14.17
CA GLU A 26 -16.37 -1.64 15.27
C GLU A 26 -16.02 -1.07 16.66
N LEU A 27 -14.80 -0.54 16.82
CA LEU A 27 -14.39 0.14 18.06
C LEU A 27 -15.11 1.47 18.25
N LEU A 28 -15.30 2.24 17.17
CA LEU A 28 -15.99 3.53 17.18
C LEU A 28 -17.50 3.38 17.30
N PHE A 29 -18.06 2.41 16.58
CA PHE A 29 -19.48 2.19 16.36
C PHE A 29 -19.78 0.68 16.48
N PRO A 30 -19.93 0.15 17.71
CA PRO A 30 -20.20 -1.26 17.91
C PRO A 30 -21.39 -1.76 17.08
N GLY A 31 -21.21 -2.88 16.38
CA GLY A 31 -22.17 -3.49 15.45
C GLY A 31 -22.17 -2.92 14.04
N HIS A 32 -21.38 -1.88 13.74
CA HIS A 32 -21.40 -1.16 12.45
C HIS A 32 -20.08 -1.22 11.69
N GLY A 33 -19.13 -2.10 12.05
CA GLY A 33 -17.82 -2.17 11.40
C GLY A 33 -17.86 -2.36 9.87
N ASP A 34 -18.79 -3.19 9.36
CA ASP A 34 -18.95 -3.43 7.92
C ASP A 34 -19.57 -2.23 7.18
N GLU A 35 -20.51 -1.55 7.81
CA GLU A 35 -21.09 -0.30 7.29
C GLU A 35 -20.05 0.83 7.28
N PHE A 36 -19.23 0.90 8.33
CA PHE A 36 -18.18 1.89 8.46
C PHE A 36 -17.13 1.76 7.36
N ILE A 37 -16.63 0.56 7.05
CA ILE A 37 -15.66 0.41 5.96
C ILE A 37 -16.26 0.81 4.61
N ALA A 38 -17.52 0.48 4.34
CA ALA A 38 -18.18 0.89 3.10
C ALA A 38 -18.29 2.42 3.00
N ALA A 39 -18.74 3.08 4.07
CA ALA A 39 -18.84 4.54 4.13
C ALA A 39 -17.47 5.22 4.06
N TYR A 40 -16.45 4.63 4.69
CA TYR A 40 -15.07 5.11 4.69
C TYR A 40 -14.46 5.12 3.30
N ILE A 41 -14.63 4.05 2.51
CA ILE A 41 -14.08 3.97 1.14
C ILE A 41 -14.63 5.11 0.26
N THR A 42 -15.93 5.39 0.37
CA THR A 42 -16.56 6.53 -0.32
C THR A 42 -15.96 7.85 0.17
N ALA A 43 -15.89 8.05 1.48
CA ALA A 43 -15.37 9.28 2.08
C ALA A 43 -13.89 9.54 1.77
N GLU A 44 -13.04 8.51 1.79
CA GLU A 44 -11.62 8.61 1.46
C GLU A 44 -11.44 9.09 0.01
N THR A 45 -12.18 8.49 -0.92
CA THR A 45 -12.17 8.89 -2.34
C THR A 45 -12.54 10.36 -2.53
N GLU A 46 -13.58 10.84 -1.83
CA GLU A 46 -13.97 12.25 -1.86
C GLU A 46 -12.86 13.16 -1.32
N VAL A 47 -12.30 12.83 -0.16
CA VAL A 47 -11.27 13.65 0.49
C VAL A 47 -9.97 13.69 -0.32
N GLU A 48 -9.55 12.58 -0.91
CA GLU A 48 -8.35 12.52 -1.75
C GLU A 48 -8.49 13.31 -3.06
N SER A 49 -9.72 13.51 -3.54
CA SER A 49 -9.99 14.32 -4.74
C SER A 49 -9.93 15.84 -4.49
N GLU A 50 -9.90 16.27 -3.22
CA GLU A 50 -9.88 17.68 -2.84
C GLU A 50 -8.47 18.28 -2.89
N ALA A 51 -8.34 19.47 -3.47
CA ALA A 51 -7.12 20.27 -3.41
C ALA A 51 -7.15 21.24 -2.22
N PRO A 52 -5.99 21.61 -1.63
CA PRO A 52 -4.64 21.12 -1.92
C PRO A 52 -4.33 19.74 -1.29
N PHE A 53 -3.18 19.15 -1.65
CA PHE A 53 -2.66 17.91 -1.05
C PHE A 53 -2.70 17.97 0.49
N ARG A 54 -3.19 16.89 1.09
CA ARG A 54 -3.24 16.68 2.53
C ARG A 54 -2.37 15.49 2.89
N ARG A 55 -1.71 15.55 4.05
CA ARG A 55 -1.05 14.37 4.63
C ARG A 55 -2.05 13.25 4.88
N TYR A 56 -1.60 12.00 4.85
CA TYR A 56 -2.49 10.85 4.92
C TYR A 56 -3.25 10.80 6.24
N ARG A 57 -2.63 11.21 7.36
CA ARG A 57 -3.35 11.31 8.64
C ARG A 57 -4.55 12.25 8.60
N ALA A 58 -4.47 13.32 7.82
CA ALA A 58 -5.55 14.29 7.68
C ALA A 58 -6.66 13.71 6.79
N VAL A 59 -6.30 12.92 5.77
CA VAL A 59 -7.24 12.12 4.98
C VAL A 59 -7.97 11.12 5.88
N LEU A 60 -7.24 10.28 6.64
CA LEU A 60 -7.83 9.32 7.59
C LEU A 60 -8.81 10.00 8.57
N THR A 61 -8.42 11.14 9.13
CA THR A 61 -9.23 11.87 10.12
C THR A 61 -10.51 12.42 9.49
N GLU A 62 -10.39 13.07 8.32
CA GLU A 62 -11.53 13.67 7.65
C GLU A 62 -12.48 12.61 7.06
N ALA A 63 -11.93 11.55 6.46
CA ALA A 63 -12.71 10.44 5.95
C ALA A 63 -13.47 9.72 7.08
N THR A 64 -12.89 9.60 8.29
CA THR A 64 -13.60 9.07 9.48
C THR A 64 -14.82 9.94 9.82
N ARG A 65 -14.68 11.27 9.81
CA ARG A 65 -15.80 12.18 10.09
C ARG A 65 -16.91 12.07 9.05
N ARG A 66 -16.55 12.04 7.76
CA ARG A 66 -17.50 11.91 6.67
C ARG A 66 -18.20 10.56 6.66
N ALA A 67 -17.48 9.48 6.95
CA ALA A 67 -18.06 8.15 7.09
C ALA A 67 -19.13 8.12 8.19
N ALA A 68 -18.83 8.68 9.38
CA ALA A 68 -19.80 8.79 10.46
C ALA A 68 -21.04 9.61 10.05
N ASN A 69 -20.83 10.74 9.36
CA ASN A 69 -21.92 11.56 8.83
C ASN A 69 -22.79 10.81 7.80
N HIS A 70 -22.18 10.04 6.89
CA HIS A 70 -22.89 9.23 5.90
C HIS A 70 -23.75 8.14 6.56
N MET A 71 -23.30 7.61 7.69
CA MET A 71 -24.03 6.63 8.49
C MET A 71 -25.04 7.26 9.46
N ALA A 72 -25.07 8.60 9.56
CA ALA A 72 -25.85 9.35 10.56
C ALA A 72 -25.55 8.91 12.02
N LEU A 73 -24.28 8.62 12.31
CA LEU A 73 -23.80 8.23 13.65
C LEU A 73 -23.01 9.35 14.31
N ASP A 74 -23.18 9.50 15.62
CA ASP A 74 -22.48 10.51 16.41
C ASP A 74 -21.01 10.10 16.64
N LEU A 75 -20.08 10.86 16.05
CA LEU A 75 -18.64 10.71 16.28
C LEU A 75 -18.16 11.75 17.30
N LYS A 76 -17.51 11.29 18.38
CA LYS A 76 -16.87 12.22 19.33
C LYS A 76 -15.70 12.94 18.67
N PRO A 77 -15.45 14.23 18.96
CA PRO A 77 -14.37 14.99 18.33
C PRO A 77 -12.99 14.33 18.43
N ASP A 78 -12.66 13.72 19.57
CA ASP A 78 -11.37 13.05 19.82
C ASP A 78 -11.22 11.74 19.05
N ASP A 79 -12.33 11.07 18.76
CA ASP A 79 -12.39 9.76 18.10
C ASP A 79 -12.15 9.85 16.58
N ALA A 80 -12.23 11.05 15.99
CA ALA A 80 -11.95 11.26 14.57
C ALA A 80 -10.53 10.83 14.16
N THR A 81 -9.60 10.77 15.11
CA THR A 81 -8.20 10.34 14.88
C THR A 81 -7.98 8.84 15.11
N ALA A 82 -9.03 8.06 15.36
CA ALA A 82 -8.89 6.64 15.70
C ALA A 82 -8.15 5.85 14.61
N LEU A 83 -8.44 6.07 13.33
CA LEU A 83 -7.73 5.41 12.24
C LEU A 83 -6.23 5.76 12.20
N VAL A 84 -5.86 6.99 12.52
CA VAL A 84 -4.44 7.41 12.64
C VAL A 84 -3.75 6.65 13.76
N SER A 85 -4.47 6.34 14.84
CA SER A 85 -3.96 5.63 16.00
C SER A 85 -3.88 4.11 15.76
N THR A 86 -4.80 3.54 14.99
CA THR A 86 -4.87 2.09 14.76
C THR A 86 -4.08 1.62 13.54
N ILE A 87 -3.85 2.47 12.53
CA ILE A 87 -3.13 2.10 11.30
C ILE A 87 -1.75 1.46 11.51
N PRO A 88 -0.94 1.84 12.53
CA PRO A 88 0.31 1.13 12.79
C PRO A 88 0.12 -0.32 13.27
N TYR A 89 -1.09 -0.70 13.65
CA TYR A 89 -1.42 -1.97 14.30
C TYR A 89 -2.21 -2.92 13.39
N TRP A 90 -2.61 -2.49 12.19
CA TRP A 90 -3.32 -3.35 11.26
C TRP A 90 -2.47 -4.56 10.86
N PRO A 91 -3.09 -5.75 10.76
CA PRO A 91 -2.33 -6.99 10.58
C PRO A 91 -1.76 -7.10 9.16
N PRO A 92 -0.53 -7.62 9.00
CA PRO A 92 -0.07 -8.10 7.70
C PRO A 92 -0.90 -9.31 7.25
N PHE A 93 -1.03 -9.52 5.94
CA PHE A 93 -1.56 -10.78 5.44
C PHE A 93 -0.63 -11.94 5.84
N ALA A 94 -1.22 -13.12 6.10
CA ALA A 94 -0.48 -14.29 6.60
C ALA A 94 0.61 -14.80 5.64
N ASP A 95 0.46 -14.53 4.35
CA ASP A 95 1.39 -14.92 3.28
C ASP A 95 2.61 -14.01 3.15
N VAL A 96 2.60 -12.82 3.76
CA VAL A 96 3.68 -11.81 3.63
C VAL A 96 5.00 -12.31 4.20
N GLY A 97 4.99 -12.87 5.41
CA GLY A 97 6.20 -13.30 6.11
C GLY A 97 6.98 -14.37 5.34
N PRO A 98 6.34 -15.51 5.00
CA PRO A 98 6.98 -16.55 4.20
C PRO A 98 7.54 -16.03 2.87
N ALA A 99 6.75 -15.26 2.11
CA ALA A 99 7.14 -14.76 0.80
C ALA A 99 8.33 -13.80 0.84
N LEU A 100 8.27 -12.78 1.72
CA LEU A 100 9.36 -11.81 1.83
C LEU A 100 10.63 -12.45 2.42
N GLY A 101 10.49 -13.39 3.36
CA GLY A 101 11.62 -14.13 3.92
C GLY A 101 12.36 -14.95 2.86
N GLU A 102 11.62 -15.58 1.94
CA GLU A 102 12.20 -16.29 0.80
C GLU A 102 12.97 -15.38 -0.15
N LEU A 103 12.35 -14.28 -0.57
CA LEU A 103 12.98 -13.30 -1.46
C LEU A 103 14.25 -12.69 -0.85
N ARG A 104 14.26 -12.42 0.46
CA ARG A 104 15.48 -11.98 1.15
C ARG A 104 16.57 -13.05 1.14
N ARG A 105 16.25 -14.33 1.38
CA ARG A 105 17.23 -15.44 1.30
C ARG A 105 17.81 -15.58 -0.11
N GLU A 106 17.02 -15.30 -1.13
CA GLU A 106 17.49 -15.27 -2.51
C GLU A 106 18.38 -14.06 -2.82
N GLY A 107 18.47 -13.07 -1.93
CA GLY A 107 19.34 -11.91 -2.05
C GLY A 107 18.66 -10.67 -2.64
N TRP A 108 17.32 -10.58 -2.59
CA TRP A 108 16.60 -9.36 -2.94
C TRP A 108 16.65 -8.32 -1.83
N LYS A 109 16.86 -7.05 -2.20
CA LYS A 109 16.60 -5.89 -1.36
C LYS A 109 15.14 -5.47 -1.49
N LEU A 110 14.54 -5.03 -0.39
CA LEU A 110 13.11 -4.70 -0.33
C LEU A 110 12.93 -3.21 -0.04
N ALA A 111 11.99 -2.56 -0.71
CA ALA A 111 11.64 -1.16 -0.46
C ALA A 111 10.13 -0.94 -0.39
N LEU A 112 9.69 0.02 0.40
CA LEU A 112 8.29 0.47 0.45
C LEU A 112 8.12 1.76 -0.36
N LEU A 113 7.11 1.81 -1.24
CA LEU A 113 6.62 3.01 -1.91
C LEU A 113 5.16 3.21 -1.50
N THR A 114 4.90 4.07 -0.51
CA THR A 114 3.59 4.16 0.15
C THR A 114 3.01 5.57 0.12
N ASN A 115 1.68 5.66 0.05
CA ASN A 115 0.95 6.91 0.23
C ASN A 115 0.91 7.39 1.70
N CYS A 116 1.47 6.62 2.65
CA CYS A 116 1.39 6.96 4.07
C CYS A 116 2.38 8.07 4.51
N ASP A 117 2.14 8.65 5.68
CA ASP A 117 3.07 9.57 6.36
C ASP A 117 4.31 8.81 6.89
N ARG A 118 5.45 9.52 7.01
CA ARG A 118 6.73 8.90 7.40
C ARG A 118 6.74 8.33 8.82
N ASP A 119 6.12 9.01 9.77
CA ASP A 119 6.03 8.55 11.16
C ASP A 119 5.11 7.32 11.31
N ILE A 120 3.99 7.30 10.58
CA ILE A 120 3.06 6.17 10.58
C ILE A 120 3.74 4.92 10.01
N ILE A 121 4.32 5.02 8.80
CA ILE A 121 4.95 3.86 8.16
C ILE A 121 6.14 3.33 8.97
N ALA A 122 6.86 4.19 9.70
CA ALA A 122 7.95 3.77 10.57
C ALA A 122 7.48 2.87 11.71
N LEU A 123 6.25 3.07 12.21
CA LEU A 123 5.65 2.21 13.22
C LEU A 123 5.11 0.91 12.60
N THR A 124 4.41 0.99 11.46
CA THR A 124 3.91 -0.19 10.72
C THR A 124 5.06 -1.14 10.35
N GLN A 125 6.18 -0.61 9.89
CA GLN A 125 7.37 -1.40 9.50
C GLN A 125 7.91 -2.27 10.63
N ARG A 126 7.85 -1.82 11.89
CA ARG A 126 8.32 -2.61 13.04
C ARG A 126 7.52 -3.89 13.26
N ARG A 127 6.35 -4.00 12.63
CA ARG A 127 5.46 -5.16 12.71
C ARG A 127 5.45 -6.01 11.44
N LEU A 128 6.06 -5.52 10.37
CA LEU A 128 6.21 -6.33 9.17
C LEU A 128 7.17 -7.48 9.47
N PRO A 129 6.90 -8.69 8.96
CA PRO A 129 7.71 -9.87 9.22
C PRO A 129 9.06 -9.88 8.48
N ALA A 130 9.37 -8.80 7.74
CA ALA A 130 10.62 -8.63 7.01
C ALA A 130 11.11 -7.19 7.17
N SER A 131 12.44 -7.01 7.14
CA SER A 131 13.05 -5.69 7.06
C SER A 131 12.98 -5.11 5.65
N PHE A 132 12.89 -3.80 5.57
CA PHE A 132 12.95 -3.03 4.32
C PHE A 132 14.20 -2.17 4.33
N ASP A 133 14.92 -2.19 3.21
CA ASP A 133 16.20 -1.52 3.03
C ASP A 133 16.02 -0.06 2.59
N ALA A 134 14.82 0.31 2.09
CA ALA A 134 14.46 1.68 1.73
C ALA A 134 12.95 1.95 1.85
N VAL A 135 12.58 3.23 2.01
CA VAL A 135 11.18 3.68 2.12
C VAL A 135 11.03 5.03 1.43
N VAL A 136 10.04 5.14 0.55
CA VAL A 136 9.57 6.39 -0.06
C VAL A 136 8.10 6.58 0.29
N THR A 137 7.77 7.76 0.79
CA THR A 137 6.44 8.13 1.26
C THR A 137 5.81 9.21 0.38
N ALA A 138 4.49 9.40 0.46
CA ALA A 138 3.84 10.54 -0.17
C ALA A 138 4.34 11.88 0.39
N GLU A 139 4.79 11.90 1.66
CA GLU A 139 5.42 13.07 2.28
C GLU A 139 6.74 13.45 1.60
N ASP A 140 7.56 12.47 1.21
CA ASP A 140 8.84 12.71 0.52
C ASP A 140 8.67 13.39 -0.83
N VAL A 141 7.57 13.09 -1.53
CA VAL A 141 7.31 13.56 -2.90
C VAL A 141 6.18 14.58 -2.97
N SER A 142 5.56 14.90 -1.84
CA SER A 142 4.40 15.80 -1.70
C SER A 142 3.26 15.49 -2.68
N ALA A 143 3.03 14.20 -2.93
CA ALA A 143 2.02 13.72 -3.85
C ALA A 143 1.61 12.28 -3.52
N TYR A 144 0.37 11.92 -3.82
CA TYR A 144 -0.08 10.54 -3.82
C TYR A 144 0.15 9.91 -5.19
N LYS A 145 0.45 8.61 -5.19
CA LYS A 145 0.19 7.77 -6.36
C LYS A 145 -1.25 8.00 -6.85
N PRO A 146 -1.54 8.05 -8.16
CA PRO A 146 -0.72 7.60 -9.29
C PRO A 146 0.31 8.62 -9.80
N ASN A 147 0.55 9.72 -9.07
CA ASN A 147 1.66 10.60 -9.39
C ASN A 147 2.98 9.78 -9.42
N PRO A 148 3.84 9.96 -10.44
CA PRO A 148 5.05 9.15 -10.61
C PRO A 148 6.17 9.47 -9.61
N GLY A 149 5.96 10.42 -8.68
CA GLY A 149 6.95 10.92 -7.73
C GLY A 149 7.67 9.82 -6.96
N HIS A 150 6.94 8.85 -6.39
CA HIS A 150 7.54 7.75 -5.62
C HIS A 150 8.52 6.93 -6.45
N PHE A 151 8.09 6.54 -7.65
CA PHE A 151 8.88 5.73 -8.57
C PHE A 151 10.11 6.48 -9.08
N ARG A 152 9.96 7.77 -9.43
CA ARG A 152 11.07 8.62 -9.88
C ARG A 152 12.09 8.87 -8.76
N LEU A 153 11.64 9.10 -7.52
CA LEU A 153 12.54 9.26 -6.39
C LEU A 153 13.33 7.97 -6.15
N PHE A 154 12.65 6.82 -6.13
CA PHE A 154 13.32 5.52 -6.01
C PHE A 154 14.35 5.29 -7.13
N GLN A 155 13.96 5.57 -8.38
CA GLN A 155 14.85 5.46 -9.55
C GLN A 155 16.08 6.34 -9.41
N SER A 156 15.91 7.60 -9.04
CA SER A 156 17.03 8.54 -8.91
C SER A 156 18.00 8.16 -7.79
N THR A 157 17.48 7.53 -6.73
CA THR A 157 18.27 7.16 -5.55
C THR A 157 18.99 5.82 -5.73
N PHE A 158 18.32 4.83 -6.33
CA PHE A 158 18.80 3.45 -6.39
C PHE A 158 19.01 2.92 -7.81
N GLY A 159 18.53 3.63 -8.84
CA GLY A 159 18.53 3.16 -10.24
C GLY A 159 19.91 2.86 -10.82
N SER A 160 20.95 3.58 -10.40
CA SER A 160 22.34 3.30 -10.78
C SER A 160 22.87 1.97 -10.20
N SER A 161 22.32 1.52 -9.08
CA SER A 161 22.64 0.23 -8.45
C SER A 161 21.68 -0.89 -8.85
N ALA A 162 20.45 -0.55 -9.26
CA ALA A 162 19.36 -1.50 -9.44
C ALA A 162 19.35 -2.19 -10.81
N GLY A 163 19.86 -1.55 -11.87
CA GLY A 163 19.75 -2.07 -13.25
C GLY A 163 18.31 -2.09 -13.76
N ALA A 164 17.49 -3.00 -13.22
CA ALA A 164 16.04 -3.10 -13.32
C ALA A 164 15.46 -3.62 -11.98
N TRP A 165 14.31 -3.11 -11.54
CA TRP A 165 13.61 -3.58 -10.33
C TRP A 165 12.17 -3.99 -10.65
N ILE A 166 11.56 -4.77 -9.74
CA ILE A 166 10.15 -5.17 -9.86
C ILE A 166 9.31 -4.42 -8.82
N HIS A 167 8.19 -3.87 -9.23
CA HIS A 167 7.20 -3.28 -8.35
C HIS A 167 6.04 -4.24 -8.08
N VAL A 168 5.64 -4.39 -6.83
CA VAL A 168 4.60 -5.32 -6.40
C VAL A 168 3.52 -4.54 -5.66
N ALA A 169 2.29 -4.59 -6.15
CA ALA A 169 1.19 -3.85 -5.55
C ALA A 169 -0.16 -4.49 -5.83
N GLN A 170 -1.11 -4.27 -4.92
CA GLN A 170 -2.51 -4.64 -5.10
C GLN A 170 -3.28 -3.58 -5.91
N SER A 171 -3.00 -2.28 -5.70
CA SER A 171 -3.80 -1.23 -6.35
C SER A 171 -3.51 -1.11 -7.84
N TYR A 172 -4.50 -1.41 -8.68
CA TYR A 172 -4.37 -1.27 -10.13
C TYR A 172 -4.18 0.19 -10.56
N PHE A 173 -5.01 1.09 -10.00
CA PHE A 173 -5.00 2.52 -10.33
C PHE A 173 -3.74 3.24 -9.82
N HIS A 174 -3.37 3.03 -8.56
CA HIS A 174 -2.27 3.76 -7.93
C HIS A 174 -0.89 3.23 -8.34
N ASP A 175 -0.76 1.94 -8.69
CA ASP A 175 0.55 1.32 -8.87
C ASP A 175 0.72 0.68 -10.25
N ILE A 176 -0.18 -0.23 -10.65
CA ILE A 176 0.01 -1.02 -11.88
C ILE A 176 -0.01 -0.13 -13.12
N ARG A 177 -0.99 0.78 -13.24
CA ARG A 177 -1.06 1.73 -14.36
C ARG A 177 0.17 2.66 -14.45
N PRO A 178 0.57 3.41 -13.40
CA PRO A 178 1.72 4.30 -13.52
C PRO A 178 3.04 3.55 -13.70
N THR A 179 3.22 2.37 -13.10
CA THR A 179 4.43 1.57 -13.37
C THR A 179 4.47 1.04 -14.80
N HIS A 180 3.32 0.73 -15.41
CA HIS A 180 3.19 0.46 -16.84
C HIS A 180 3.66 1.63 -17.70
N GLU A 181 3.13 2.83 -17.45
CA GLU A 181 3.50 4.04 -18.19
C GLU A 181 4.98 4.40 -18.05
N LEU A 182 5.61 4.05 -16.93
CA LEU A 182 7.03 4.26 -16.67
C LEU A 182 7.95 3.13 -17.15
N GLY A 183 7.39 2.03 -17.69
CA GLY A 183 8.18 0.88 -18.14
C GLY A 183 8.84 0.08 -17.00
N ILE A 184 8.33 0.16 -15.77
CA ILE A 184 8.87 -0.54 -14.59
C ILE A 184 8.22 -1.92 -14.49
N THR A 185 9.00 -3.01 -14.52
CA THR A 185 8.46 -4.38 -14.35
C THR A 185 7.58 -4.47 -13.11
N ARG A 186 6.37 -5.04 -13.24
CA ARG A 186 5.38 -5.04 -12.15
C ARG A 186 4.62 -6.35 -12.00
N ILE A 187 4.29 -6.67 -10.75
CA ILE A 187 3.43 -7.79 -10.38
C ILE A 187 2.19 -7.23 -9.70
N TRP A 188 1.03 -7.56 -10.23
CA TRP A 188 -0.26 -7.23 -9.64
C TRP A 188 -0.71 -8.31 -8.67
N VAL A 189 -0.95 -7.91 -7.42
CA VAL A 189 -1.49 -8.77 -6.37
C VAL A 189 -3.01 -8.59 -6.31
N ASN A 190 -3.73 -9.27 -7.19
CA ASN A 190 -5.19 -9.18 -7.32
C ASN A 190 -5.90 -10.03 -6.24
N ARG A 191 -5.79 -9.61 -4.98
CA ARG A 191 -6.39 -10.32 -3.84
C ARG A 191 -7.93 -10.32 -3.87
N GLN A 192 -8.53 -9.33 -4.55
CA GLN A 192 -9.98 -9.10 -4.57
C GLN A 192 -10.68 -9.63 -5.83
N GLY A 193 -9.95 -10.21 -6.79
CA GLY A 193 -10.53 -10.64 -8.06
C GLY A 193 -11.09 -9.47 -8.89
N GLU A 194 -10.44 -8.32 -8.83
CA GLU A 194 -10.71 -7.15 -9.66
C GLU A 194 -10.66 -7.50 -11.15
N LYS A 195 -11.49 -6.82 -11.94
CA LYS A 195 -11.70 -7.10 -13.38
C LYS A 195 -10.92 -6.16 -14.31
N ASP A 196 -10.01 -5.38 -13.75
CA ASP A 196 -9.09 -4.54 -14.52
C ASP A 196 -8.22 -5.38 -15.48
N ASP A 197 -7.70 -4.72 -16.51
CA ASP A 197 -6.96 -5.37 -17.59
C ASP A 197 -5.64 -6.00 -17.09
N PRO A 198 -5.54 -7.33 -17.02
CA PRO A 198 -4.33 -7.98 -16.50
C PRO A 198 -3.11 -7.78 -17.41
N SER A 199 -3.30 -7.36 -18.67
CA SER A 199 -2.21 -7.21 -19.63
C SER A 199 -1.27 -6.04 -19.31
N LEU A 200 -1.68 -5.11 -18.44
CA LEU A 200 -0.79 -4.05 -17.98
C LEU A 200 0.26 -4.54 -16.97
N ALA A 201 0.08 -5.72 -16.36
CA ALA A 201 1.05 -6.30 -15.43
C ALA A 201 1.93 -7.36 -16.10
N ASP A 202 3.19 -7.48 -15.68
CA ASP A 202 4.10 -8.53 -16.16
C ASP A 202 3.87 -9.86 -15.43
N GLY A 203 3.22 -9.82 -14.26
CA GLY A 203 2.71 -10.98 -13.55
C GLY A 203 1.46 -10.65 -12.75
N VAL A 204 0.54 -11.60 -12.63
CA VAL A 204 -0.66 -11.47 -11.80
C VAL A 204 -0.68 -12.64 -10.81
N ILE A 205 -0.87 -12.32 -9.54
CA ILE A 205 -0.98 -13.28 -8.43
C ILE A 205 -2.17 -12.90 -7.55
N ASP A 206 -2.80 -13.87 -6.90
CA ASP A 206 -3.91 -13.62 -5.96
C ASP A 206 -3.42 -13.53 -4.50
N ALA A 207 -2.21 -14.02 -4.23
CA ALA A 207 -1.60 -14.05 -2.91
C ALA A 207 -0.07 -13.91 -3.02
N LEU A 208 0.56 -13.32 -2.00
CA LEU A 208 2.02 -13.20 -1.96
C LEU A 208 2.74 -14.53 -1.84
N ALA A 209 2.05 -15.60 -1.46
CA ALA A 209 2.60 -16.95 -1.51
C ALA A 209 3.12 -17.33 -2.92
N GLN A 210 2.56 -16.76 -3.98
CA GLN A 210 2.98 -16.98 -5.37
C GLN A 210 4.11 -16.03 -5.81
N LEU A 211 4.46 -15.03 -5.00
CA LEU A 211 5.40 -13.98 -5.38
C LEU A 211 6.81 -14.51 -5.68
N PRO A 212 7.43 -15.40 -4.89
CA PRO A 212 8.77 -15.92 -5.20
C PRO A 212 8.84 -16.58 -6.59
N GLU A 213 7.83 -17.38 -6.94
CA GLU A 213 7.76 -18.01 -8.26
C GLU A 213 7.58 -16.97 -9.37
N ALA A 214 6.69 -15.99 -9.18
CA ALA A 214 6.46 -14.92 -10.15
C ALA A 214 7.73 -14.10 -10.39
N VAL A 215 8.45 -13.71 -9.32
CA VAL A 215 9.73 -13.00 -9.39
C VAL A 215 10.79 -13.84 -10.11
N SER A 216 10.89 -15.14 -9.81
CA SER A 216 11.82 -16.06 -10.46
C SER A 216 11.58 -16.17 -11.97
N ARG A 217 10.31 -16.21 -12.41
CA ARG A 217 9.97 -16.23 -13.85
C ARG A 217 10.40 -14.94 -14.54
N LEU A 218 10.09 -13.78 -13.96
CA LEU A 218 10.44 -12.48 -14.56
C LEU A 218 11.95 -12.23 -14.59
N SER A 219 12.68 -12.74 -13.60
CA SER A 219 14.14 -12.57 -13.51
C SER A 219 14.94 -13.47 -14.47
N LYS A 220 14.31 -14.46 -15.11
CA LYS A 220 14.94 -15.34 -16.10
C LYS A 220 14.79 -14.84 -17.55
N VAL A 221 13.95 -13.83 -17.77
CA VAL A 221 13.58 -13.33 -19.10
C VAL A 221 14.39 -12.07 -19.50
N GLY A 222 15.16 -11.48 -18.58
CA GLY A 222 16.09 -10.37 -18.83
C GLY A 222 17.54 -10.79 -18.72
#